data_AF-A0A418INC0-F1
#
_entry.id   AF-A0A418INC0-F1
#
_cell.length_a   1.000
_cell.length_b   1.000
_cell.length_c   1.000
_cell.angle_alpha   90.00
_cell.angle_beta   90.00
_cell.angle_gamma   90.00
#
_symmetry.space_group_name_H-M   'P 1'
#
loop_
_entity.id
_entity.type
_entity.pdbx_description
1 polymer ?
#
loop_
_entity_poly.entity_id
_entity_poly.type
_entity_poly.pdbx_seq_one_letter_code
_entity_poly.pdbx_strand_id
1 'polypeptide(L)' 'MLFKLGLIFLAFILCSIMTHYFTAEGTWVNLLLKSLSLSLILVFLFNYIKLMIELKRNK' A
#
# COMPACT_ATOMS: atom_id res chain seq x y z
N MET A 1 7.18 -13.55 -5.19
CA MET A 1 6.15 -12.77 -4.49
C MET A 1 6.70 -11.64 -3.61
N LEU A 2 7.84 -11.82 -2.93
CA LEU A 2 8.47 -10.80 -2.08
C LEU A 2 8.71 -9.44 -2.77
N PHE A 3 9.24 -9.45 -4.00
CA PHE A 3 9.43 -8.22 -4.80
C PHE A 3 8.12 -7.47 -5.09
N LYS A 4 7.03 -8.20 -5.30
CA LYS A 4 5.69 -7.61 -5.52
C LYS A 4 5.20 -6.90 -4.25
N LEU A 5 5.46 -7.48 -3.08
CA LEU A 5 5.16 -6.86 -1.79
C LEU A 5 5.97 -5.59 -1.55
N GLY A 6 7.28 -5.64 -1.84
CA GLY A 6 8.17 -4.49 -1.73
C GLY A 6 7.74 -3.32 -2.62
N LEU A 7 7.33 -3.59 -3.86
CA LEU A 7 6.80 -2.57 -4.77
C LEU A 7 5.51 -1.92 -4.26
N ILE A 8 4.57 -2.70 -3.72
CA ILE A 8 3.32 -2.18 -3.14
C ILE A 8 3.62 -1.31 -1.91
N PHE A 9 4.58 -1.74 -1.09
CA PHE A 9 5.01 -0.97 0.07
C PHE A 9 5.69 0.35 -0.32
N LEU A 10 6.54 0.32 -1.34
CA LEU A 10 7.17 1.53 -1.89
C LEU A 10 6.13 2.51 -2.45
N ALA A 11 5.15 2.00 -3.20
CA ALA A 11 4.04 2.79 -3.73
C ALA A 11 3.21 3.42 -2.60
N PHE A 12 2.99 2.69 -1.50
CA PHE A 12 2.31 3.22 -0.31
C PHE A 12 3.10 4.36 0.36
N ILE A 13 4.41 4.21 0.51
CA ILE A 13 5.28 5.27 1.06
C ILE A 13 5.21 6.52 0.18
N LEU A 14 5.32 6.38 -1.14
CA LEU A 14 5.23 7.50 -2.07
C LEU A 14 3.85 8.18 -2.02
N CYS A 15 2.76 7.41 -1.98
CA CYS A 15 1.41 7.95 -1.78
C CYS A 15 1.30 8.73 -0.47
N SER A 16 1.84 8.21 0.62
CA SER A 16 1.82 8.87 1.94
C SER A 16 2.60 10.18 1.94
N ILE A 17 3.82 10.18 1.36
CA ILE A 17 4.65 11.38 1.22
C ILE A 17 3.94 12.43 0.36
N MET A 18 3.37 12.03 -0.78
CA MET A 18 2.61 12.94 -1.63
C MET A 18 1.39 13.51 -0.91
N THR A 19 0.67 12.68 -0.14
CA THR A 19 -0.50 13.14 0.62
C THR A 19 -0.09 14.21 1.63
N HIS A 20 1.05 14.03 2.29
CA HIS A 20 1.48 14.91 3.38
C HIS A 20 2.17 16.20 2.89
N TYR A 21 2.97 16.12 1.82
CA TYR A 21 3.75 17.26 1.32
C TYR A 21 3.10 18.01 0.16
N PHE A 22 2.31 17.32 -0.67
CA PHE A 22 1.75 17.89 -1.90
C PHE A 22 0.26 18.25 -1.82
N THR A 23 -0.45 17.82 -0.77
CA THR A 23 -1.89 18.12 -0.61
C THR A 23 -2.20 18.80 0.71
N ALA A 24 -2.91 19.93 0.62
CA ALA A 24 -3.46 20.61 1.77
C ALA A 24 -4.72 19.90 2.28
N GLU A 25 -4.88 19.84 3.59
CA GLU A 25 -6.04 19.24 4.25
C GLU A 25 -7.35 19.88 3.74
N GLY A 26 -8.33 19.06 3.37
CA GLY A 26 -9.62 19.50 2.83
C GLY A 26 -9.73 19.55 1.30
N THR A 27 -8.65 19.31 0.55
CA THR A 27 -8.74 19.18 -0.92
C THR A 27 -9.25 17.81 -1.36
N TRP A 28 -9.96 17.77 -2.49
CA TRP A 28 -10.47 16.53 -3.12
C TRP A 28 -9.35 15.51 -3.40
N VAL A 29 -8.15 16.01 -3.73
CA VAL A 29 -6.96 15.19 -3.98
C VAL A 29 -6.47 14.51 -2.70
N ASN A 30 -6.50 15.19 -1.55
CA ASN A 30 -6.16 14.60 -0.26
C ASN A 30 -7.10 13.43 0.07
N LEU A 31 -8.41 13.61 -0.17
CA LEU A 31 -9.41 12.56 0.09
C LEU A 31 -9.18 11.33 -0.80
N LEU A 32 -8.91 11.55 -2.09
CA LEU A 32 -8.56 10.51 -3.06
C LEU A 32 -7.29 9.74 -2.65
N LEU A 33 -6.22 10.45 -2.29
CA LEU A 33 -4.97 9.83 -1.87
C LEU A 33 -5.10 9.07 -0.55
N LYS A 34 -5.96 9.53 0.36
CA LYS A 34 -6.28 8.83 1.60
C LYS A 34 -7.03 7.53 1.33
N SER A 35 -8.04 7.55 0.45
CA SER A 35 -8.73 6.33 -0.01
C SER A 35 -7.82 5.39 -0.79
N LEU A 36 -6.90 5.92 -1.61
CA LEU A 36 -5.92 5.16 -2.36
C LEU A 36 -4.92 4.45 -1.43
N SER A 37 -4.41 5.16 -0.42
CA SER A 37 -3.55 4.58 0.62
C SER A 37 -4.26 3.44 1.35
N LEU A 38 -5.54 3.61 1.66
CA LEU A 38 -6.36 2.57 2.31
C LEU A 38 -6.54 1.34 1.40
N SER A 39 -6.76 1.54 0.09
CA SER A 39 -6.81 0.45 -0.88
C SER A 39 -5.47 -0.27 -1.02
N LEU A 40 -4.35 0.45 -1.05
CA LEU A 40 -3.00 -0.12 -1.12
C LEU A 40 -2.69 -0.98 0.12
N ILE A 41 -3.16 -0.60 1.31
CA ILE A 41 -3.02 -1.42 2.52
C ILE A 41 -3.71 -2.77 2.37
N LEU A 42 -4.91 -2.80 1.76
CA LEU A 42 -5.68 -4.02 1.55
C LEU A 42 -4.99 -4.96 0.55
N VAL A 43 -4.50 -4.41 -0.56
CA VAL A 43 -3.75 -5.17 -1.57
C VAL A 43 -2.44 -5.72 -0.98
N PHE A 44 -1.78 -4.93 -0.14
CA PHE A 44 -0.59 -5.36 0.59
C PHE A 44 -0.91 -6.53 1.54
N LEU A 45 -1.96 -6.41 2.35
CA LEU A 45 -2.38 -7.44 3.30
C LEU A 45 -2.74 -8.76 2.59
N PHE A 46 -3.47 -8.66 1.47
CA PHE A 46 -3.85 -9.82 0.67
C PHE A 46 -2.63 -10.57 0.11
N ASN A 47 -1.69 -9.85 -0.51
CA ASN A 47 -0.47 -10.49 -1.01
C ASN A 47 0.43 -11.00 0.13
N TYR A 48 0.42 -10.35 1.29
CA TYR A 48 1.18 -10.79 2.46
C TYR A 48 0.66 -12.12 2.98
N ILE A 49 -0.66 -12.26 3.16
CA ILE A 49 -1.30 -13.51 3.59
C ILE A 49 -0.99 -14.63 2.58
N LYS A 50 -1.12 -14.34 1.28
CA LYS A 50 -0.81 -15.31 0.21
C LYS A 50 0.66 -15.77 0.29
N LEU A 51 1.57 -14.83 0.51
CA LEU A 51 2.99 -15.11 0.67
C LEU A 51 3.27 -15.96 1.93
N MET A 52 2.60 -15.65 3.05
CA MET A 52 2.71 -16.43 4.29
C MET A 52 2.24 -17.87 4.10
N ILE A 53 1.11 -18.07 3.40
CA ILE A 53 0.57 -19.40 3.07
C ILE A 53 1.57 -20.17 2.18
N GLU A 54 2.15 -19.52 1.18
CA GLU A 54 3.13 -20.12 0.28
C GLU A 54 4.42 -20.52 1.01
N LEU A 55 4.90 -19.67 1.92
CA LEU A 55 6.04 -19.96 2.80
C LEU A 55 5.77 -21.12 3.77
N LYS A 56 4.54 -21.20 4.30
CA LYS A 56 4.12 -22.29 5.18
C LYS A 56 3.92 -23.61 4.44
N ARG A 57 3.61 -23.56 3.13
CA ARG A 57 3.45 -24.75 2.27
C ARG A 57 4.78 -25.27 1.73
N ASN A 58 5.78 -24.41 1.54
CA ASN A 58 7.13 -24.78 1.12
C ASN A 58 8.05 -25.20 2.28
N LYS A 59 7.52 -25.25 3.51
CA LYS A 59 8.22 -25.69 4.71
C LYS A 59 7.57 -26.98 5.22
#